data_AF-A0A6H2DT49-F1
#
_entry.id   AF-A0A6H2DT49-F1
#
_cell.length_a   1.000
_cell.length_b   1.000
_cell.length_c   1.000
_cell.angle_alpha   90.00
_cell.angle_beta   90.00
_cell.angle_gamma   90.00
#
_symmetry.space_group_name_H-M   'P 1'
#
loop_
_entity.id
_entity.type
_entity.pdbx_description
1 polymer ?
#
loop_
_entity_poly.entity_id
_entity_poly.type
_entity_poly.pdbx_seq_one_letter_code
_entity_poly.pdbx_strand_id
1 'polypeptide(L)'
;MITDAFNWRGNQVDFASSKAVFFSIVAIAFIVLFVIYLLRFKLRNFYQNHPIIINYSFKFIAVIIFLYSFVSRIAVLESYDYIYKWEYLPLHLCRLMTIVIIIVLFFNKTQYIRFFTIPSFVGATLALVFTEISRNESTILDDKLYNYDSNVVWNRQGLDWGYDSYLFWEYLITHLIVLIFPFLLQMVQPNKFRITNKVVLQSCFIIFVCATFLFTLNWIFYAASHHSLNVKLQIAYNANWFYFGHKGLSVLGIISQRPYQLFSLSIIFFLAFWLIWIITIFLKCFEFEDKKVKFNNFKITLKDNWERIDDFFNFKQGSRLEND
;
A
#
# COMPACT_ATOMS: atom_id res chain seq x y z
N MET A 1 -10.64 -15.09 31.26
CA MET A 1 -10.10 -13.81 30.74
C MET A 1 -10.96 -13.38 29.59
N ILE A 2 -11.67 -12.27 29.73
CA ILE A 2 -12.37 -11.65 28.59
C ILE A 2 -11.26 -10.93 27.82
N THR A 3 -10.94 -11.41 26.63
CA THR A 3 -9.99 -10.75 25.75
C THR A 3 -10.69 -9.57 25.10
N ASP A 4 -10.29 -8.34 25.44
CA ASP A 4 -10.73 -7.11 24.77
C ASP A 4 -10.04 -6.96 23.41
N ALA A 5 -10.02 -8.02 22.60
CA ALA A 5 -9.30 -8.09 21.34
C ALA A 5 -9.76 -7.01 20.34
N PHE A 6 -11.02 -6.59 20.42
CA PHE A 6 -11.58 -5.52 19.60
C PHE A 6 -11.34 -4.12 20.16
N ASN A 7 -10.88 -3.99 21.40
CA ASN A 7 -10.51 -2.69 21.96
C ASN A 7 -9.11 -2.30 21.46
N TRP A 8 -8.99 -1.10 20.89
CA TRP A 8 -7.73 -0.61 20.36
C TRP A 8 -6.64 -0.37 21.42
N ARG A 9 -7.02 -0.29 22.71
CA ARG A 9 -6.12 -0.25 23.88
C ARG A 9 -6.07 -1.56 24.69
N GLY A 10 -7.03 -2.46 24.49
CA GLY A 10 -7.35 -3.56 25.41
C GLY A 10 -6.51 -4.82 25.24
N ASN A 11 -5.34 -4.71 24.60
CA ASN A 11 -4.47 -5.83 24.32
C ASN A 11 -3.48 -6.07 25.47
N GLN A 12 -3.29 -7.32 25.84
CA GLN A 12 -2.38 -7.79 26.89
C GLN A 12 -0.94 -7.93 26.37
N VAL A 13 -0.76 -8.24 25.09
CA VAL A 13 0.55 -8.46 24.46
C VAL A 13 0.98 -7.20 23.73
N ASP A 14 2.23 -6.76 23.89
CA ASP A 14 2.74 -5.58 23.17
C ASP A 14 3.20 -5.95 21.75
N PHE A 15 3.46 -4.93 20.92
CA PHE A 15 4.03 -5.17 19.61
C PHE A 15 5.42 -5.80 19.72
N ALA A 16 6.22 -5.40 20.71
CA ALA A 16 7.58 -5.91 20.91
C ALA A 16 7.62 -7.45 21.03
N SER A 17 6.72 -8.03 21.83
CA SER A 17 6.56 -9.49 21.96
C SER A 17 5.96 -10.14 20.70
N SER A 18 5.22 -9.37 19.91
CA SER A 18 4.55 -9.84 18.70
C SER A 18 5.41 -9.72 17.43
N LYS A 19 6.60 -9.10 17.49
CA LYS A 19 7.49 -8.85 16.34
C LYS A 19 7.83 -10.12 15.57
N ALA A 20 8.14 -11.21 16.27
CA ALA A 20 8.51 -12.47 15.64
C ALA A 20 7.37 -13.03 14.78
N VAL A 21 6.14 -13.02 15.31
CA VAL A 21 4.94 -13.45 14.58
C VAL A 21 4.70 -12.54 13.37
N PHE A 22 4.75 -11.22 13.58
CA PHE A 22 4.55 -10.22 12.54
C PHE A 22 5.51 -10.44 11.36
N PHE A 23 6.82 -10.49 11.62
CA PHE A 23 7.82 -10.63 10.56
C PHE A 23 7.87 -12.02 9.94
N SER A 24 7.47 -13.07 10.66
CA SER A 24 7.31 -14.42 10.07
C SER A 24 6.23 -14.42 8.98
N ILE A 25 5.10 -13.77 9.23
CA ILE A 25 4.02 -13.65 8.24
C ILE A 25 4.45 -12.78 7.06
N VAL A 26 5.18 -11.68 7.32
CA VAL A 26 5.75 -10.85 6.25
C VAL A 26 6.71 -11.65 5.37
N ALA A 27 7.60 -12.45 5.97
CA ALA A 27 8.51 -13.33 5.22
C ALA A 27 7.75 -14.35 4.36
N ILE A 28 6.68 -14.96 4.90
CA ILE A 28 5.80 -15.86 4.14
C ILE A 28 5.16 -15.11 2.96
N ALA A 29 4.74 -13.86 3.12
CA ALA A 29 4.17 -13.08 2.03
C ALA A 29 5.15 -12.86 0.86
N PHE A 30 6.44 -12.62 1.15
CA PHE A 30 7.47 -12.52 0.11
C PHE A 30 7.72 -13.88 -0.58
N ILE A 31 7.66 -14.99 0.16
CA ILE A 31 7.70 -16.33 -0.43
C ILE A 31 6.50 -16.54 -1.37
N VAL A 32 5.30 -16.12 -0.95
CA VAL A 32 4.09 -16.20 -1.78
C VAL A 32 4.24 -15.38 -3.07
N LEU A 33 4.77 -14.15 -2.99
CA LEU A 33 5.06 -13.35 -4.18
C LEU A 33 6.04 -14.05 -5.13
N PHE A 34 7.09 -14.66 -4.59
CA PHE A 34 8.06 -15.42 -5.36
C PHE A 34 7.41 -16.63 -6.05
N VAL A 35 6.57 -17.38 -5.33
CA VAL A 35 5.81 -18.51 -5.89
C VAL A 35 4.84 -18.05 -6.99
N ILE A 36 4.10 -16.95 -6.78
CA ILE A 36 3.23 -16.34 -7.80
C ILE A 36 4.04 -16.00 -9.06
N TYR A 37 5.23 -15.42 -8.89
CA TYR A 37 6.11 -15.10 -10.00
C TYR A 37 6.57 -16.36 -10.76
N LEU A 38 6.97 -17.43 -10.06
CA LEU A 38 7.36 -18.70 -10.69
C LEU A 38 6.21 -19.34 -11.46
N LEU A 39 4.99 -19.31 -10.90
CA LEU A 39 3.80 -19.94 -11.48
C LEU A 39 3.03 -19.04 -12.46
N ARG A 40 3.54 -17.86 -12.80
CA ARG A 40 2.84 -16.82 -13.58
C ARG A 40 2.19 -17.32 -14.88
N PHE A 41 2.84 -18.23 -15.61
CA PHE A 41 2.30 -18.77 -16.87
C PHE A 41 1.12 -19.72 -16.62
N LYS A 42 1.24 -20.61 -15.64
CA LYS A 42 0.15 -21.52 -15.25
C LYS A 42 -1.05 -20.74 -14.73
N LEU A 43 -0.80 -19.74 -13.88
CA LEU A 43 -1.84 -18.85 -13.36
C LEU A 43 -2.56 -18.12 -14.51
N ARG A 44 -1.82 -17.53 -15.45
CA ARG A 44 -2.44 -16.87 -16.61
C ARG A 44 -3.33 -17.81 -17.42
N ASN A 45 -2.86 -19.02 -17.72
CA ASN A 45 -3.62 -19.99 -18.50
C ASN A 45 -4.91 -20.40 -17.77
N PHE A 46 -4.84 -20.64 -16.45
CA PHE A 46 -6.02 -20.95 -15.64
C PHE A 46 -7.05 -19.81 -15.69
N TYR A 47 -6.62 -18.56 -15.52
CA TYR A 47 -7.52 -17.41 -15.53
C TYR A 47 -8.17 -17.17 -16.90
N GLN A 48 -7.46 -17.46 -18.00
CA GLN A 48 -8.00 -17.36 -19.35
C GLN A 48 -9.02 -18.46 -19.67
N ASN A 49 -8.85 -19.65 -19.11
CA ASN A 49 -9.72 -20.79 -19.35
C ASN A 49 -11.01 -20.77 -18.50
N HIS A 50 -11.06 -19.98 -17.43
CA HIS A 50 -12.18 -19.94 -16.49
C HIS A 50 -12.76 -18.53 -16.25
N PRO A 51 -13.06 -17.74 -17.29
CA PRO A 51 -13.39 -16.32 -17.15
C PRO A 51 -14.63 -16.05 -16.30
N ILE A 52 -15.64 -16.92 -16.37
CA ILE A 52 -16.90 -16.77 -15.61
C ILE A 52 -16.64 -16.98 -14.11
N ILE A 53 -15.99 -18.08 -13.73
CA ILE A 53 -15.68 -18.41 -12.33
C ILE A 53 -14.81 -17.33 -11.71
N ILE A 54 -13.80 -16.86 -12.45
CA ILE A 54 -12.91 -15.78 -12.02
C ILE A 54 -13.70 -14.50 -11.75
N ASN A 55 -14.62 -14.10 -12.63
CA ASN A 55 -15.41 -12.88 -12.45
C ASN A 55 -16.25 -12.92 -11.17
N TYR A 56 -16.94 -14.04 -10.88
CA TYR A 56 -17.69 -14.19 -9.63
C TYR A 56 -16.78 -14.22 -8.41
N SER A 57 -15.65 -14.93 -8.51
CA SER A 57 -14.66 -15.00 -7.44
C SER A 57 -14.10 -13.63 -7.11
N PHE A 58 -13.81 -12.80 -8.12
CA PHE A 58 -13.33 -11.43 -7.93
C PHE A 58 -14.33 -10.55 -7.21
N LYS A 59 -15.61 -10.60 -7.59
CA LYS A 59 -16.66 -9.84 -6.91
C LYS A 59 -16.81 -10.28 -5.45
N PHE A 60 -16.81 -11.59 -5.21
CA PHE A 60 -16.89 -12.15 -3.85
C PHE A 60 -15.70 -11.72 -2.99
N ILE A 61 -14.48 -11.85 -3.51
CA ILE A 61 -13.25 -11.41 -2.84
C ILE A 61 -13.28 -9.91 -2.58
N ALA A 62 -13.74 -9.09 -3.54
CA ALA A 62 -13.87 -7.65 -3.36
C ALA A 62 -14.78 -7.28 -2.18
N VAL A 63 -15.92 -7.98 -2.04
CA VAL A 63 -16.85 -7.79 -0.92
C VAL A 63 -16.19 -8.17 0.41
N ILE A 64 -15.49 -9.30 0.47
CA ILE A 64 -14.77 -9.72 1.70
C ILE A 64 -13.72 -8.67 2.09
N ILE A 65 -12.89 -8.24 1.14
CA ILE A 65 -11.85 -7.22 1.40
C ILE A 65 -12.49 -5.92 1.89
N PHE A 66 -13.62 -5.51 1.30
CA PHE A 66 -14.35 -4.31 1.73
C PHE A 66 -14.89 -4.43 3.16
N LEU A 67 -15.56 -5.55 3.49
CA LEU A 67 -16.11 -5.78 4.82
C LEU A 67 -15.01 -5.84 5.90
N TYR A 68 -13.89 -6.51 5.59
CA TYR A 68 -12.76 -6.67 6.51
C TYR A 68 -11.94 -5.38 6.66
N SER A 69 -11.56 -4.71 5.58
CA SER A 69 -10.60 -3.60 5.66
C SER A 69 -11.27 -2.27 6.03
N PHE A 70 -12.58 -2.13 5.78
CA PHE A 70 -13.30 -0.86 5.98
C PHE A 70 -14.39 -0.97 7.04
N VAL A 71 -15.39 -1.83 6.81
CA VAL A 71 -16.59 -1.86 7.65
C VAL A 71 -16.25 -2.26 9.08
N SER A 72 -15.56 -3.38 9.25
CA SER A 72 -15.16 -3.86 10.58
C SER A 72 -14.15 -2.95 11.27
N ARG A 73 -13.22 -2.32 10.53
CA ARG A 73 -12.34 -1.29 11.11
C ARG A 73 -13.13 -0.12 11.67
N ILE A 74 -14.01 0.49 10.88
CA ILE A 74 -14.81 1.64 11.32
C ILE A 74 -15.67 1.24 12.53
N ALA A 75 -16.30 0.06 12.48
CA ALA A 75 -17.09 -0.45 13.61
C ALA A 75 -16.25 -0.57 14.89
N VAL A 76 -15.03 -1.11 14.80
CA VAL A 76 -14.12 -1.24 15.94
C VAL A 76 -13.65 0.13 16.46
N LEU A 77 -13.22 1.02 15.58
CA LEU A 77 -12.72 2.34 16.00
C LEU A 77 -13.83 3.20 16.65
N GLU A 78 -15.06 3.10 16.14
CA GLU A 78 -16.20 3.83 16.68
C GLU A 78 -16.70 3.26 18.00
N SER A 79 -16.74 1.92 18.13
CA SER A 79 -17.23 1.24 19.35
C SER A 79 -16.41 1.57 20.60
N TYR A 80 -15.14 1.97 20.42
CA TYR A 80 -14.19 2.22 21.50
C TYR A 80 -13.62 3.64 21.51
N ASP A 81 -14.34 4.59 20.89
CA ASP A 81 -13.99 6.02 20.84
C ASP A 81 -12.51 6.27 20.50
N TYR A 82 -12.05 5.73 19.38
CA TYR A 82 -10.65 5.87 18.95
C TYR A 82 -10.24 7.34 18.82
N ILE A 83 -9.07 7.68 19.37
CA ILE A 83 -8.62 9.08 19.51
C ILE A 83 -8.38 9.78 18.17
N TYR A 84 -8.01 9.06 17.12
CA TYR A 84 -7.71 9.61 15.79
C TYR A 84 -8.87 9.39 14.81
N LYS A 85 -9.92 10.21 14.93
CA LYS A 85 -11.14 10.11 14.10
C LYS A 85 -10.87 10.23 12.60
N TRP A 86 -9.82 10.93 12.21
CA TRP A 86 -9.38 11.02 10.81
C TRP A 86 -9.02 9.66 10.19
N GLU A 87 -8.75 8.62 10.99
CA GLU A 87 -8.49 7.25 10.50
C GLU A 87 -9.74 6.51 10.01
N TYR A 88 -10.94 7.04 10.27
CA TYR A 88 -12.19 6.47 9.76
C TYR A 88 -12.26 6.60 8.24
N LEU A 89 -11.61 7.63 7.71
CA LEU A 89 -11.43 7.81 6.29
C LEU A 89 -10.20 7.01 5.81
N PRO A 90 -10.35 6.18 4.77
CA PRO A 90 -9.29 5.31 4.29
C PRO A 90 -8.30 6.03 3.36
N LEU A 91 -7.80 7.18 3.79
CA LEU A 91 -6.99 8.07 2.96
C LEU A 91 -5.47 7.83 3.09
N HIS A 92 -5.05 6.82 3.86
CA HIS A 92 -3.68 6.29 3.79
C HIS A 92 -3.44 5.57 2.46
N LEU A 93 -2.19 5.54 2.00
CA LEU A 93 -1.82 4.97 0.70
C LEU A 93 -2.28 3.53 0.55
N CYS A 94 -1.94 2.67 1.53
CA CYS A 94 -2.32 1.26 1.48
C CYS A 94 -3.85 1.09 1.48
N ARG A 95 -4.59 1.84 2.32
CA ARG A 95 -6.06 1.74 2.36
C ARG A 95 -6.70 2.25 1.06
N LEU A 96 -6.16 3.31 0.47
CA LEU A 96 -6.60 3.80 -0.84
C LEU A 96 -6.35 2.76 -1.93
N MET A 97 -5.19 2.10 -1.92
CA MET A 97 -4.90 0.99 -2.84
C MET A 97 -5.84 -0.19 -2.61
N THR A 98 -6.25 -0.48 -1.37
CA THR A 98 -7.29 -1.49 -1.10
C THR A 98 -8.63 -1.11 -1.76
N ILE A 99 -9.06 0.16 -1.71
CA ILE A 99 -10.24 0.63 -2.45
C ILE A 99 -10.06 0.39 -3.94
N VAL A 100 -8.91 0.77 -4.50
CA VAL A 100 -8.62 0.57 -5.92
C VAL A 100 -8.71 -0.92 -6.30
N ILE A 101 -8.15 -1.81 -5.48
CA ILE A 101 -8.25 -3.26 -5.67
C ILE A 101 -9.73 -3.71 -5.66
N ILE A 102 -10.52 -3.26 -4.68
CA ILE A 102 -11.95 -3.58 -4.58
C ILE A 102 -12.69 -3.15 -5.84
N ILE A 103 -12.52 -1.90 -6.29
CA ILE A 103 -13.17 -1.35 -7.49
C ILE A 103 -12.78 -2.16 -8.72
N VAL A 104 -11.48 -2.40 -8.89
CA VAL A 104 -10.93 -3.13 -10.04
C VAL A 104 -11.47 -4.57 -10.10
N LEU A 105 -11.55 -5.26 -8.96
CA LEU A 105 -12.11 -6.61 -8.87
C LEU A 105 -13.62 -6.63 -9.09
N PHE A 106 -14.36 -5.72 -8.45
CA PHE A 106 -15.82 -5.66 -8.51
C PHE A 106 -16.35 -5.39 -9.93
N PHE A 107 -15.71 -4.46 -10.64
CA PHE A 107 -16.05 -4.14 -12.03
C PHE A 107 -15.30 -5.01 -13.06
N ASN A 108 -14.49 -5.97 -12.60
CA ASN A 108 -13.66 -6.82 -13.44
C ASN A 108 -12.82 -6.03 -14.47
N LYS A 109 -12.23 -4.91 -14.01
CA LYS A 109 -11.37 -4.03 -14.82
C LYS A 109 -9.89 -4.20 -14.45
N THR A 110 -9.46 -5.46 -14.32
CA THR A 110 -8.13 -5.84 -13.82
C THR A 110 -6.96 -5.23 -14.59
N GLN A 111 -7.16 -4.82 -15.84
CA GLN A 111 -6.15 -4.14 -16.64
C GLN A 111 -5.65 -2.81 -16.05
N TYR A 112 -6.44 -2.14 -15.19
CA TYR A 112 -6.02 -0.89 -14.56
C TYR A 112 -5.07 -1.09 -13.39
N ILE A 113 -4.93 -2.32 -12.87
CA ILE A 113 -4.04 -2.60 -11.73
C ILE A 113 -2.58 -2.29 -12.02
N ARG A 114 -2.19 -2.30 -13.29
CA ARG A 114 -0.84 -1.97 -13.76
C ARG A 114 -0.37 -0.57 -13.36
N PHE A 115 -1.31 0.36 -13.15
CA PHE A 115 -1.02 1.73 -12.71
C PHE A 115 -0.72 1.82 -11.22
N PHE A 116 -1.10 0.80 -10.45
CA PHE A 116 -1.05 0.80 -8.99
C PHE A 116 -0.12 -0.28 -8.44
N THR A 117 0.40 -1.17 -9.28
CA THR A 117 1.25 -2.29 -8.85
C THR A 117 2.53 -1.81 -8.16
N ILE A 118 3.31 -0.92 -8.79
CA ILE A 118 4.56 -0.40 -8.20
C ILE A 118 4.26 0.45 -6.94
N PRO A 119 3.31 1.42 -6.97
CA PRO A 119 2.95 2.17 -5.76
C PRO A 119 2.51 1.30 -4.59
N SER A 120 1.68 0.28 -4.86
CA SER A 120 1.19 -0.64 -3.84
C SER A 120 2.32 -1.47 -3.24
N PHE A 121 3.24 -1.97 -4.09
CA PHE A 121 4.41 -2.72 -3.64
C PHE A 121 5.32 -1.87 -2.76
N VAL A 122 5.67 -0.65 -3.20
CA VAL A 122 6.49 0.30 -2.42
C VAL A 122 5.82 0.63 -1.10
N GLY A 123 4.55 1.08 -1.16
CA GLY A 123 3.81 1.55 0.01
C GLY A 123 3.62 0.45 1.05
N ALA A 124 3.21 -0.74 0.62
CA ALA A 124 3.03 -1.87 1.53
C ALA A 124 4.37 -2.35 2.12
N THR A 125 5.44 -2.43 1.32
CA THR A 125 6.75 -2.83 1.83
C THR A 125 7.26 -1.83 2.87
N LEU A 126 7.19 -0.53 2.58
CA LEU A 126 7.63 0.50 3.52
C LEU A 126 6.80 0.48 4.81
N ALA A 127 5.49 0.31 4.73
CA ALA A 127 4.64 0.22 5.91
C ALA A 127 4.93 -1.03 6.76
N LEU A 128 5.16 -2.19 6.12
CA LEU A 128 5.50 -3.43 6.83
C LEU A 128 6.89 -3.37 7.47
N VAL A 129 7.85 -2.67 6.88
CA VAL A 129 9.21 -2.50 7.42
C VAL A 129 9.25 -1.44 8.53
N PHE A 130 8.62 -0.28 8.29
CA PHE A 130 8.57 0.86 9.20
C PHE A 130 7.19 0.96 9.86
N THR A 131 6.80 -0.10 10.56
CA THR A 131 5.49 -0.18 11.19
C THR A 131 5.39 0.73 12.42
N GLU A 132 4.43 1.65 12.40
CA GLU A 132 4.14 2.59 13.51
C GLU A 132 2.99 2.09 14.41
N ILE A 133 2.95 0.78 14.70
CA ILE A 133 1.94 0.18 15.60
C ILE A 133 2.44 -0.06 17.02
N SER A 134 3.71 0.30 17.28
CA SER A 134 4.33 0.23 18.60
C SER A 134 4.17 1.52 19.39
N ARG A 135 4.35 1.42 20.71
CA ARG A 135 4.29 2.55 21.64
C ARG A 135 5.22 3.70 21.26
N ASN A 136 4.67 4.92 21.18
CA ASN A 136 5.39 6.16 20.89
C ASN A 136 4.98 7.23 21.91
N GLU A 137 5.93 8.03 22.40
CA GLU A 137 5.68 9.11 23.37
C GLU A 137 4.58 10.08 22.92
N SER A 138 4.56 10.42 21.62
CA SER A 138 3.56 11.31 21.06
C SER A 138 2.15 10.71 21.09
N THR A 139 2.00 9.41 20.85
CA THR A 139 0.69 8.74 20.88
C THR A 139 0.22 8.52 22.32
N ILE A 140 1.14 8.29 23.27
CA ILE A 140 0.85 8.27 24.71
C ILE A 140 0.32 9.63 25.16
N LEU A 141 0.97 10.73 24.75
CA LEU A 141 0.57 12.08 25.14
C LEU A 141 -0.81 12.44 24.59
N ASP A 142 -1.04 12.19 23.30
CA ASP A 142 -2.34 12.39 22.65
C ASP A 142 -3.42 11.57 23.37
N ASP A 143 -3.14 10.30 23.70
CA ASP A 143 -4.06 9.45 24.44
C ASP A 143 -4.45 10.05 25.81
N LYS A 144 -3.44 10.41 26.62
CA LYS A 144 -3.64 11.03 27.94
C LYS A 144 -4.47 12.31 27.86
N LEU A 145 -4.15 13.20 26.92
CA LEU A 145 -4.85 14.47 26.75
C LEU A 145 -6.28 14.27 26.26
N TYR A 146 -6.51 13.32 25.36
CA TYR A 146 -7.84 13.01 24.88
C TYR A 146 -8.72 12.39 25.98
N ASN A 147 -8.16 11.61 26.89
CA ASN A 147 -8.92 10.81 27.87
C ASN A 147 -8.75 11.29 29.31
N TYR A 148 -8.28 12.53 29.49
CA TYR A 148 -7.93 13.13 30.78
C TYR A 148 -9.05 13.02 31.84
N ASP A 149 -10.31 13.21 31.44
CA ASP A 149 -11.48 13.15 32.34
C ASP A 149 -12.10 11.76 32.47
N SER A 150 -11.51 10.74 31.85
CA SER A 150 -12.04 9.38 31.95
C SER A 150 -11.62 8.77 33.29
N ASN A 151 -12.55 8.15 34.03
CA ASN A 151 -12.26 7.29 35.19
C ASN A 151 -11.58 5.95 34.79
N VAL A 152 -10.97 5.99 33.61
CA VAL A 152 -10.32 5.01 32.75
C VAL A 152 -8.99 4.44 33.28
N VAL A 153 -8.91 3.72 34.40
CA VAL A 153 -7.62 3.16 34.85
C VAL A 153 -7.22 1.95 33.98
N TRP A 154 -6.53 2.22 32.87
CA TRP A 154 -5.99 1.19 31.98
C TRP A 154 -4.46 1.18 32.00
N ASN A 155 -3.86 -0.01 32.11
CA ASN A 155 -2.41 -0.20 32.27
C ASN A 155 -1.57 0.11 31.01
N ARG A 156 -2.20 0.44 29.87
CA ARG A 156 -1.52 0.73 28.61
C ARG A 156 -2.07 2.00 27.96
N GLN A 157 -1.19 2.97 27.79
CA GLN A 157 -1.48 4.25 27.14
C GLN A 157 -0.77 4.28 25.78
N GLY A 158 -1.42 4.90 24.79
CA GLY A 158 -0.94 5.00 23.42
C GLY A 158 -1.25 3.78 22.56
N LEU A 159 -0.79 3.81 21.31
CA LEU A 159 -0.89 2.69 20.37
C LEU A 159 0.21 1.67 20.67
N ASP A 160 -0.15 0.42 20.93
CA ASP A 160 0.83 -0.67 21.12
C ASP A 160 0.21 -2.02 20.78
N TRP A 161 -0.13 -2.28 19.52
CA TRP A 161 -0.93 -3.44 19.14
C TRP A 161 -0.10 -4.74 19.07
N GLY A 162 -0.47 -5.73 19.90
CA GLY A 162 0.06 -7.09 19.84
C GLY A 162 -0.84 -8.05 19.06
N TYR A 163 -0.41 -9.31 18.91
CA TYR A 163 -1.14 -10.35 18.16
C TYR A 163 -2.53 -10.70 18.74
N ASP A 164 -2.84 -10.23 19.94
CA ASP A 164 -4.15 -10.38 20.59
C ASP A 164 -5.09 -9.21 20.30
N SER A 165 -4.65 -8.21 19.52
CA SER A 165 -5.47 -7.10 19.05
C SER A 165 -6.01 -7.35 17.63
N TYR A 166 -7.27 -7.04 17.41
CA TYR A 166 -7.88 -6.98 16.08
C TYR A 166 -7.13 -6.01 15.15
N LEU A 167 -6.69 -4.85 15.65
CA LEU A 167 -6.03 -3.83 14.84
C LEU A 167 -4.64 -4.25 14.37
N PHE A 168 -3.96 -5.14 15.11
CA PHE A 168 -2.73 -5.79 14.63
C PHE A 168 -3.00 -6.62 13.38
N TRP A 169 -4.02 -7.48 13.41
CA TRP A 169 -4.36 -8.35 12.29
C TRP A 169 -4.94 -7.58 11.11
N GLU A 170 -5.79 -6.59 11.36
CA GLU A 170 -6.31 -5.70 10.32
C GLU A 170 -5.16 -4.97 9.63
N TYR A 171 -4.27 -4.35 10.40
CA TYR A 171 -3.09 -3.68 9.86
C TYR A 171 -2.27 -4.63 9.00
N LEU A 172 -1.89 -5.80 9.53
CA LEU A 172 -1.05 -6.75 8.81
C LEU A 172 -1.73 -7.24 7.53
N ILE A 173 -2.96 -7.75 7.62
CA ILE A 173 -3.69 -8.33 6.49
C ILE A 173 -3.97 -7.29 5.40
N THR A 174 -4.37 -6.07 5.75
CA THR A 174 -4.62 -4.99 4.78
C THR A 174 -3.36 -4.67 3.98
N HIS A 175 -2.19 -4.61 4.63
CA HIS A 175 -0.92 -4.38 3.93
C HIS A 175 -0.51 -5.57 3.06
N LEU A 176 -0.75 -6.81 3.51
CA LEU A 176 -0.49 -8.01 2.70
C LEU A 176 -1.40 -8.09 1.47
N ILE A 177 -2.67 -7.68 1.57
CA ILE A 177 -3.58 -7.59 0.42
C ILE A 177 -3.00 -6.62 -0.60
N VAL A 178 -2.62 -5.42 -0.18
CA VAL A 178 -2.06 -4.38 -1.05
C VAL A 178 -0.71 -4.82 -1.65
N LEU A 179 0.08 -5.61 -0.94
CA LEU A 179 1.33 -6.16 -1.44
C LEU A 179 1.10 -7.26 -2.50
N ILE A 180 0.23 -8.22 -2.21
CA ILE A 180 0.08 -9.46 -3.00
C ILE A 180 -0.89 -9.29 -4.16
N PHE A 181 -2.07 -8.69 -3.95
CA PHE A 181 -3.12 -8.66 -4.97
C PHE A 181 -2.74 -7.91 -6.23
N PRO A 182 -2.17 -6.69 -6.16
CA PRO A 182 -1.75 -5.97 -7.36
C PRO A 182 -0.74 -6.77 -8.18
N PHE A 183 0.20 -7.45 -7.52
CA PHE A 183 1.18 -8.31 -8.18
C PHE A 183 0.53 -9.53 -8.83
N LEU A 184 -0.35 -10.23 -8.11
CA LEU A 184 -1.11 -11.36 -8.64
C LEU A 184 -1.93 -10.96 -9.87
N LEU A 185 -2.72 -9.89 -9.75
CA LEU A 185 -3.57 -9.40 -10.83
C LEU A 185 -2.76 -9.00 -12.06
N GLN A 186 -1.59 -8.39 -11.87
CA GLN A 186 -0.66 -8.06 -12.95
C GLN A 186 -0.09 -9.31 -13.65
N MET A 187 0.20 -10.39 -12.91
CA MET A 187 0.75 -11.63 -13.49
C MET A 187 -0.27 -12.40 -14.33
N VAL A 188 -1.54 -12.44 -13.86
CA VAL A 188 -2.62 -13.12 -14.58
C VAL A 188 -3.12 -12.36 -15.81
N GLN A 189 -2.80 -11.06 -15.95
CA GLN A 189 -3.18 -10.30 -17.14
C GLN A 189 -2.52 -10.85 -18.42
N PRO A 190 -3.23 -10.78 -19.57
CA PRO A 190 -2.64 -11.00 -20.88
C PRO A 190 -1.43 -10.10 -21.18
N ASN A 191 -0.51 -10.57 -22.04
CA ASN A 191 0.75 -9.87 -22.38
C ASN A 191 0.57 -8.42 -22.89
N LYS A 192 -0.59 -8.07 -23.46
CA LYS A 192 -0.90 -6.70 -23.89
C LYS A 192 -0.99 -5.68 -22.75
N PHE A 193 -1.07 -6.12 -21.49
CA PHE A 193 -1.20 -5.26 -20.31
C PHE A 193 0.06 -5.22 -19.43
N ARG A 194 1.23 -5.32 -20.07
CA ARG A 194 2.53 -5.18 -19.39
C ARG A 194 2.73 -3.77 -18.82
N ILE A 195 3.53 -3.69 -17.76
CA ILE A 195 4.06 -2.42 -17.25
C ILE A 195 5.13 -1.94 -18.24
N THR A 196 4.84 -0.83 -18.93
CA THR A 196 5.73 -0.13 -19.87
C THR A 196 6.17 1.21 -19.29
N ASN A 197 7.16 1.88 -19.90
CA ASN A 197 7.58 3.23 -19.49
C ASN A 197 6.41 4.22 -19.44
N LYS A 198 5.49 4.16 -20.42
CA LYS A 198 4.28 4.98 -20.44
C LYS A 198 3.39 4.73 -19.22
N VAL A 199 3.16 3.45 -18.88
CA VAL A 199 2.38 3.06 -17.70
C VAL A 199 3.06 3.53 -16.41
N VAL A 200 4.39 3.43 -16.34
CA VAL A 200 5.21 3.94 -15.23
C VAL A 200 5.00 5.43 -15.05
N LEU A 201 5.17 6.24 -16.10
CA LEU A 201 4.97 7.69 -16.03
C LEU A 201 3.53 8.05 -15.65
N GLN A 202 2.54 7.34 -16.19
CA GLN A 202 1.14 7.51 -15.81
C GLN A 202 0.91 7.19 -14.33
N SER A 203 1.55 6.14 -13.80
CA SER A 203 1.47 5.76 -12.39
C SER A 203 2.06 6.84 -11.49
N CYS A 204 3.25 7.35 -11.83
CA CYS A 204 3.89 8.46 -11.10
C CYS A 204 3.00 9.71 -11.09
N PHE A 205 2.41 10.05 -12.24
CA PHE A 205 1.50 11.19 -12.34
C PHE A 205 0.24 11.01 -11.47
N ILE A 206 -0.40 9.84 -11.52
CA ILE A 206 -1.58 9.53 -10.68
C ILE A 206 -1.24 9.67 -9.20
N ILE A 207 -0.14 9.07 -8.75
CA ILE A 207 0.27 9.14 -7.34
C ILE A 207 0.63 10.57 -6.94
N PHE A 208 1.29 11.35 -7.80
CA PHE A 208 1.58 12.75 -7.53
C PHE A 208 0.32 13.60 -7.36
N VAL A 209 -0.69 13.40 -8.21
CA VAL A 209 -2.00 14.06 -8.08
C VAL A 209 -2.68 13.64 -6.77
N CYS A 210 -2.70 12.35 -6.44
CA CYS A 210 -3.24 11.86 -5.17
C CYS A 210 -2.51 12.45 -3.96
N ALA A 211 -1.18 12.51 -4.00
CA ALA A 211 -0.34 13.09 -2.94
C ALA A 211 -0.66 14.58 -2.75
N THR A 212 -0.76 15.35 -3.83
CA THR A 212 -1.11 16.78 -3.79
C THR A 212 -2.51 17.00 -3.22
N PHE A 213 -3.49 16.17 -3.62
CA PHE A 213 -4.84 16.21 -3.08
C PHE A 213 -4.86 15.92 -1.58
N LEU A 214 -4.18 14.86 -1.14
CA LEU A 214 -4.11 14.49 0.28
C LEU A 214 -3.34 15.51 1.11
N PHE A 215 -2.27 16.09 0.59
CA PHE A 215 -1.57 17.19 1.25
C PHE A 215 -2.51 18.39 1.49
N THR A 216 -3.31 18.74 0.48
CA THR A 216 -4.32 19.80 0.59
C THR A 216 -5.37 19.46 1.64
N LEU A 217 -5.88 18.22 1.65
CA LEU A 217 -6.84 17.80 2.67
C LEU A 217 -6.25 17.81 4.08
N ASN A 218 -5.04 17.27 4.29
CA ASN A 218 -4.35 17.34 5.58
C ASN A 218 -4.19 18.80 6.03
N TRP A 219 -3.93 19.73 5.10
CA TRP A 219 -3.86 21.15 5.42
C TRP A 219 -5.18 21.72 5.91
N ILE A 220 -6.28 21.43 5.21
CA ILE A 220 -7.62 21.91 5.59
C ILE A 220 -8.00 21.37 6.97
N PHE A 221 -7.78 20.08 7.22
CA PHE A 221 -8.08 19.44 8.51
C PHE A 221 -7.22 20.01 9.64
N TYR A 222 -5.93 20.22 9.41
CA TYR A 222 -5.05 20.86 10.37
C TYR A 222 -5.49 22.30 10.66
N ALA A 223 -5.78 23.10 9.62
CA ALA A 223 -6.21 24.48 9.79
C ALA A 223 -7.54 24.58 10.57
N ALA A 224 -8.50 23.69 10.26
CA ALA A 224 -9.78 23.65 10.95
C ALA A 224 -9.66 23.20 12.42
N SER A 225 -8.77 22.25 12.72
CA SER A 225 -8.64 21.69 14.06
C SER A 225 -7.73 22.51 14.98
N HIS A 226 -6.64 23.07 14.47
CA HIS A 226 -5.61 23.77 15.26
C HIS A 226 -6.13 25.02 15.98
N HIS A 227 -7.13 25.70 15.43
CA HIS A 227 -7.76 26.87 16.05
C HIS A 227 -8.84 26.53 17.09
N SER A 228 -9.16 25.25 17.28
CA SER A 228 -10.17 24.83 18.25
C SER A 228 -9.65 24.92 19.68
N LEU A 229 -10.47 25.41 20.61
CA LEU A 229 -10.16 25.35 22.06
C LEU A 229 -10.30 23.93 22.64
N ASN A 230 -10.91 23.01 21.89
CA ASN A 230 -11.14 21.63 22.34
C ASN A 230 -9.96 20.73 21.91
N VAL A 231 -9.16 20.30 22.90
CA VAL A 231 -8.00 19.41 22.69
C VAL A 231 -8.39 18.08 22.06
N LYS A 232 -9.55 17.51 22.39
CA LYS A 232 -10.04 16.28 21.74
C LYS A 232 -10.23 16.49 20.25
N LEU A 233 -10.76 17.66 19.85
CA LEU A 233 -10.96 17.99 18.43
C LEU A 233 -9.62 18.17 17.70
N GLN A 234 -8.65 18.82 18.36
CA GLN A 234 -7.30 18.96 17.82
C GLN A 234 -6.68 17.58 17.53
N ILE A 235 -6.76 16.65 18.48
CA ILE A 235 -6.19 15.30 18.33
C ILE A 235 -6.97 14.47 17.29
N ALA A 236 -8.30 14.49 17.36
CA ALA A 236 -9.19 13.73 16.48
C ALA A 236 -9.01 14.02 14.99
N TYR A 237 -8.63 15.26 14.64
CA TYR A 237 -8.55 15.74 13.27
C TYR A 237 -7.15 16.20 12.85
N ASN A 238 -6.12 15.98 13.67
CA ASN A 238 -4.72 16.15 13.27
C ASN A 238 -4.27 15.01 12.35
N ALA A 239 -4.80 15.03 11.12
CA ALA A 239 -4.57 14.00 10.13
C ALA A 239 -3.10 13.94 9.69
N ASN A 240 -2.64 12.72 9.41
CA ASN A 240 -1.31 12.47 8.85
C ASN A 240 -1.38 11.49 7.67
N TRP A 241 -2.36 11.68 6.77
CA TRP A 241 -2.51 10.81 5.61
C TRP A 241 -1.29 10.93 4.69
N PHE A 242 -0.77 9.78 4.23
CA PHE A 242 0.48 9.69 3.44
C PHE A 242 1.70 10.33 4.14
N TYR A 243 1.64 10.52 5.45
CA TYR A 243 2.64 11.29 6.19
C TYR A 243 2.79 12.75 5.71
N PHE A 244 1.77 13.29 5.06
CA PHE A 244 1.68 14.70 4.65
C PHE A 244 0.95 15.58 5.69
N GLY A 245 0.82 15.11 6.93
CA GLY A 245 0.33 15.91 8.06
C GLY A 245 1.40 16.81 8.64
N HIS A 246 1.20 17.37 9.84
CA HIS A 246 2.22 18.20 10.48
C HIS A 246 3.40 17.38 11.04
N LYS A 247 3.13 16.15 11.50
CA LYS A 247 4.11 15.28 12.17
C LYS A 247 5.15 14.65 11.22
N GLY A 248 4.79 14.40 9.96
CA GLY A 248 5.67 13.78 8.97
C GLY A 248 5.99 12.30 9.25
N LEU A 249 7.15 11.84 8.76
CA LEU A 249 7.75 10.52 9.03
C LEU A 249 8.87 10.66 10.06
N SER A 250 8.73 9.97 11.20
CA SER A 250 9.72 10.04 12.29
C SER A 250 11.16 9.72 11.83
N VAL A 251 11.34 8.69 11.00
CA VAL A 251 12.63 8.20 10.50
C VAL A 251 13.37 9.22 9.62
N LEU A 252 12.62 10.04 8.88
CA LEU A 252 13.19 11.03 7.96
C LEU A 252 13.39 12.39 8.65
N GLY A 253 12.89 12.58 9.87
CA GLY A 253 13.04 13.83 10.61
C GLY A 253 12.49 15.04 9.86
N ILE A 254 13.17 16.19 10.00
CA ILE A 254 12.73 17.51 9.52
C ILE A 254 12.39 17.53 8.03
N ILE A 255 13.10 16.77 7.20
CA ILE A 255 12.84 16.77 5.75
C ILE A 255 11.46 16.22 5.41
N SER A 256 10.87 15.36 6.24
CA SER A 256 9.52 14.82 6.04
C SER A 256 8.42 15.62 6.74
N GLN A 257 8.79 16.71 7.42
CA GLN A 257 7.86 17.58 8.13
C GLN A 257 7.52 18.82 7.30
N ARG A 258 6.49 19.55 7.73
CA ARG A 258 6.11 20.81 7.09
C ARG A 258 7.24 21.86 7.21
N PRO A 259 7.45 22.69 6.17
CA PRO A 259 6.72 22.77 4.90
C PRO A 259 7.28 21.87 3.78
N TYR A 260 8.37 21.13 4.02
CA TYR A 260 9.16 20.47 2.97
C TYR A 260 8.58 19.14 2.48
N GLN A 261 7.74 18.50 3.30
CA GLN A 261 7.24 17.14 3.11
C GLN A 261 6.66 16.82 1.73
N LEU A 262 5.92 17.75 1.09
CA LEU A 262 5.34 17.48 -0.23
C LEU A 262 6.44 17.26 -1.27
N PHE A 263 7.47 18.11 -1.26
CA PHE A 263 8.57 18.03 -2.21
C PHE A 263 9.52 16.88 -1.87
N SER A 264 9.95 16.79 -0.62
CA SER A 264 10.92 15.77 -0.19
C SER A 264 10.38 14.35 -0.36
N LEU A 265 9.15 14.06 0.11
CA LEU A 265 8.57 12.73 0.01
C LEU A 265 8.20 12.38 -1.44
N SER A 266 7.79 13.37 -2.26
CA SER A 266 7.55 13.13 -3.69
C SER A 266 8.85 12.75 -4.41
N ILE A 267 9.97 13.40 -4.10
CA ILE A 267 11.29 13.07 -4.66
C ILE A 267 11.72 11.66 -4.20
N ILE A 268 11.63 11.37 -2.90
CA ILE A 268 11.99 10.05 -2.35
C ILE A 268 11.16 8.96 -3.01
N PHE A 269 9.85 9.16 -3.11
CA PHE A 269 8.95 8.20 -3.75
C PHE A 269 9.26 8.02 -5.23
N PHE A 270 9.55 9.10 -5.95
CA PHE A 270 9.97 9.05 -7.34
C PHE A 270 11.27 8.25 -7.54
N LEU A 271 12.28 8.46 -6.69
CA LEU A 271 13.53 7.71 -6.71
C LEU A 271 13.31 6.22 -6.41
N ALA A 272 12.51 5.90 -5.38
CA ALA A 272 12.16 4.51 -5.04
C ALA A 272 11.42 3.81 -6.18
N PHE A 273 10.51 4.53 -6.85
CA PHE A 273 9.77 4.03 -8.00
C PHE A 273 10.71 3.68 -9.16
N TRP A 274 11.66 4.55 -9.50
CA TRP A 274 12.65 4.29 -10.55
C TRP A 274 13.60 3.15 -10.20
N LEU A 275 14.01 3.04 -8.95
CA LEU A 275 14.84 1.92 -8.49
C LEU A 275 14.14 0.58 -8.74
N ILE A 276 12.85 0.46 -8.37
CA ILE A 276 12.07 -0.77 -8.60
C ILE A 276 11.89 -1.03 -10.09
N TRP A 277 11.70 0.02 -10.90
CA TRP A 277 11.62 -0.13 -12.34
C TRP A 277 12.92 -0.71 -12.93
N ILE A 278 14.08 -0.20 -12.51
CA ILE A 278 15.40 -0.70 -12.92
C ILE A 278 15.58 -2.16 -12.49
N ILE A 279 15.24 -2.49 -11.24
CA ILE A 279 15.27 -3.88 -10.73
C ILE A 279 14.37 -4.78 -11.58
N THR A 280 13.17 -4.30 -11.95
CA THR A 280 12.24 -5.06 -12.78
C THR A 280 12.80 -5.32 -14.18
N ILE A 281 13.48 -4.35 -14.79
CA ILE A 281 14.18 -4.53 -16.07
C ILE A 281 15.28 -5.57 -15.91
N PHE A 282 16.09 -5.45 -14.86
CA PHE A 282 17.17 -6.40 -14.57
C PHE A 282 16.64 -7.83 -14.36
N LEU A 283 15.55 -8.00 -13.60
CA LEU A 283 14.92 -9.31 -13.38
C LEU A 283 14.32 -9.90 -14.66
N LYS A 284 13.87 -9.08 -15.61
CA LYS A 284 13.41 -9.56 -16.93
C LYS A 284 14.54 -10.12 -17.81
N CYS A 285 15.80 -9.83 -17.50
CA CYS A 285 16.94 -10.47 -18.17
C CYS A 285 17.04 -11.96 -17.84
N PHE A 286 16.38 -12.40 -16.77
CA PHE A 286 16.30 -13.80 -16.38
C PHE A 286 14.97 -14.39 -16.87
N GLU A 287 15.02 -15.13 -17.99
CA GLU A 287 13.86 -15.93 -18.41
C GLU A 287 13.91 -17.28 -17.72
N PHE A 288 13.01 -17.45 -16.75
CA PHE A 288 12.69 -18.74 -16.16
C PHE A 288 11.62 -19.41 -17.03
N GLU A 289 12.06 -20.13 -18.07
CA GLU A 289 11.25 -21.10 -18.83
C GLU A 289 11.54 -22.51 -18.29
N ASP A 290 10.49 -23.33 -18.19
CA ASP A 290 10.47 -24.72 -17.73
C ASP A 290 11.86 -25.37 -17.53
N LYS A 291 12.41 -25.18 -16.32
CA LYS A 291 13.61 -25.82 -15.76
C LYS A 291 14.97 -25.36 -16.31
N LYS A 292 15.08 -24.32 -17.13
CA LYS A 292 16.38 -23.74 -17.53
C LYS A 292 16.39 -22.23 -17.35
N VAL A 293 17.42 -21.71 -16.67
CA VAL A 293 17.70 -20.27 -16.63
C VAL A 293 18.37 -19.91 -17.95
N LYS A 294 17.65 -19.22 -18.83
CA LYS A 294 18.25 -18.63 -20.04
C LYS A 294 18.70 -17.21 -19.71
N PHE A 295 19.99 -16.96 -19.92
CA PHE A 295 20.54 -15.60 -19.90
C PHE A 295 20.35 -15.03 -21.30
N ASN A 296 19.46 -14.05 -21.47
CA ASN A 296 19.40 -13.32 -22.74
C ASN A 296 20.61 -12.36 -22.78
N ASN A 297 21.44 -12.48 -23.82
CA ASN A 297 22.66 -11.68 -23.97
C ASN A 297 22.34 -10.19 -23.86
N PHE A 298 22.82 -9.58 -22.79
CA PHE A 298 22.78 -8.14 -22.55
C PHE A 298 23.75 -7.49 -23.55
N LYS A 299 23.25 -6.91 -24.66
CA LYS A 299 24.05 -5.92 -25.41
C LYS A 299 24.02 -4.62 -24.60
N ILE A 300 25.11 -4.40 -23.86
CA ILE A 300 25.31 -3.37 -22.83
C ILE A 300 25.62 -2.00 -23.44
N THR A 301 24.79 -1.52 -24.36
CA THR A 301 24.96 -0.17 -24.89
C THR A 301 23.74 0.63 -24.48
N LEU A 302 23.95 1.53 -23.51
CA LEU A 302 22.97 2.52 -23.05
C LEU A 302 22.36 3.30 -24.23
N LYS A 303 23.15 3.46 -25.30
CA LYS A 303 22.76 4.04 -26.59
C LYS A 303 21.74 3.18 -27.36
N ASP A 304 22.00 1.89 -27.52
CA ASP A 304 21.11 0.96 -28.25
C ASP A 304 19.76 0.75 -27.55
N ASN A 305 19.73 0.87 -26.21
CA ASN A 305 18.50 0.84 -25.44
C ASN A 305 17.74 2.17 -25.46
N TRP A 306 18.43 3.31 -25.59
CA TRP A 306 17.78 4.61 -25.78
C TRP A 306 17.14 4.74 -27.18
N GLU A 307 17.83 4.29 -28.24
CA GLU A 307 17.27 4.26 -29.60
C GLU A 307 16.06 3.32 -29.70
N ARG A 308 16.06 2.18 -29.01
CA ARG A 308 14.86 1.32 -28.87
C ARG A 308 13.76 1.93 -28.03
N ILE A 309 14.06 2.85 -27.12
CA ILE A 309 13.07 3.59 -26.34
C ILE A 309 12.41 4.66 -27.22
N ASP A 310 13.17 5.35 -28.07
CA ASP A 310 12.64 6.32 -29.04
C ASP A 310 11.80 5.64 -30.14
N ASP A 311 12.25 4.50 -30.68
CA ASP A 311 11.48 3.69 -31.64
C ASP A 311 10.21 3.09 -31.01
N PHE A 312 10.21 2.84 -29.70
CA PHE A 312 9.03 2.38 -28.97
C PHE A 312 7.99 3.49 -28.73
N PHE A 313 8.38 4.76 -28.78
CA PHE A 313 7.46 5.91 -28.68
C PHE A 313 6.98 6.41 -30.05
N ASN A 314 7.77 6.22 -31.12
CA ASN A 314 7.38 6.53 -32.49
C ASN A 314 6.96 5.25 -33.24
N PHE A 315 5.72 4.80 -33.02
CA PHE A 315 5.12 3.68 -33.77
C PHE A 315 4.95 4.04 -35.26
N LYS A 316 6.02 3.88 -36.04
CA LYS A 316 5.98 3.91 -37.50
C LYS A 316 6.61 2.66 -38.11
N GLN A 317 6.29 1.48 -37.57
CA GLN A 317 6.53 0.21 -38.26
C GLN A 317 5.40 -0.78 -37.96
N GLY A 318 4.41 -0.77 -38.85
CA GLY A 318 3.32 -1.74 -38.88
C GLY A 318 2.58 -1.79 -40.22
N SER A 319 3.20 -1.33 -41.31
CA SER A 319 2.60 -1.33 -42.65
C SER A 319 3.60 -1.66 -43.76
N ARG A 320 4.59 -2.53 -43.50
CA ARG A 320 5.61 -2.86 -44.50
C ARG A 320 5.99 -4.34 -44.65
N LEU A 321 5.21 -5.27 -44.09
CA LEU A 321 5.47 -6.70 -44.27
C LEU A 321 4.18 -7.50 -44.57
N GLU A 322 3.28 -6.90 -45.36
CA GLU A 322 2.27 -7.63 -46.15
C GLU A 322 2.42 -7.16 -47.59
N ASN A 323 3.41 -7.74 -48.26
CA ASN A 323 3.58 -7.87 -49.72
C ASN A 323 4.96 -8.47 -49.90
N ASP A 324 5.03 -9.80 -49.78
CA ASP A 324 5.85 -10.68 -50.61
C ASP A 324 5.44 -12.14 -50.32
#